data_AF-A0A533V6D2-F1
#
_entry.id   AF-A0A533V6D2-F1
#
_cell.length_a   1.000
_cell.length_b   1.000
_cell.length_c   1.000
_cell.angle_alpha   90.00
_cell.angle_beta   90.00
_cell.angle_gamma   90.00
#
_symmetry.space_group_name_H-M   'P 1'
#
loop_
_entity.id
_entity.type
_entity.pdbx_description
1 polymer ?
#
loop_
_entity_poly.entity_id
_entity_poly.type
_entity_poly.pdbx_seq_one_letter_code
_entity_poly.pdbx_strand_id
1 'polypeptide(L)'
;MRLIVLAYLLLIGSMLIFSNNNLYAHNFYQNQDSKFFTLIKQFEVENTLASFDLTINKSNAFTHSKKADMLFNRIVSFKSDIHKNSNPVDKYAAIFTDLNLTTKALIAANLADESLKEYGLSHGLDSNQASSLLNMSVGMIMNMNKLPIVNMTDDTSRLGPDKIPSIPGNHSLNDLLSRNYKDVKIKVNYETSTMLAKSLKMLFSKELQNANLQNSSGLMPIPTSMKINALKDLGQGIDKLNLAVNRNSSLEEVYNIVHGQIHPNLFLAFNLKLKSE
;
A
#
# COMPACT_ATOMS: atom_id res chain seq x y z
N MET A 1 -22.58 16.31 -44.86
CA MET A 1 -22.76 14.85 -44.71
C MET A 1 -21.86 14.40 -43.56
N ARG A 2 -22.41 14.35 -42.34
CA ARG A 2 -21.70 14.06 -41.08
C ARG A 2 -22.13 12.66 -40.62
N LEU A 3 -21.17 11.76 -40.42
CA LEU A 3 -21.41 10.39 -39.95
C LEU A 3 -21.74 10.40 -38.45
N ILE A 4 -23.01 10.15 -38.17
CA ILE A 4 -23.58 9.64 -36.91
C ILE A 4 -23.78 8.13 -37.13
N VAL A 5 -23.85 7.34 -36.04
CA VAL A 5 -24.18 5.89 -35.94
C VAL A 5 -22.91 5.01 -35.96
N LEU A 6 -22.53 4.21 -34.95
CA LEU A 6 -23.30 3.44 -33.96
C LEU A 6 -22.79 3.57 -32.52
N ALA A 7 -23.73 3.89 -31.63
CA ALA A 7 -23.75 3.45 -30.24
C ALA A 7 -24.71 2.25 -30.11
N TYR A 8 -24.56 1.50 -29.01
CA TYR A 8 -25.44 0.44 -28.48
C TYR A 8 -25.31 -1.00 -29.04
N LEU A 9 -24.68 -1.90 -28.26
CA LEU A 9 -25.34 -2.93 -27.43
C LEU A 9 -24.40 -4.10 -27.10
N LEU A 10 -24.04 -4.25 -25.82
CA LEU A 10 -24.25 -5.50 -25.08
C LEU A 10 -24.06 -5.24 -23.58
N LEU A 11 -25.16 -4.72 -23.01
CA LEU A 11 -25.52 -4.87 -21.61
C LEU A 11 -25.90 -6.34 -21.41
N ILE A 12 -25.01 -7.13 -20.83
CA ILE A 12 -25.40 -8.36 -20.11
C ILE A 12 -24.84 -8.23 -18.71
N GLY A 13 -25.77 -8.08 -17.77
CA GLY A 13 -25.47 -8.13 -16.36
C GLY A 13 -25.00 -9.51 -15.98
N SER A 14 -23.81 -9.56 -15.39
CA SER A 14 -23.55 -10.44 -14.26
C SER A 14 -23.39 -9.54 -13.05
N MET A 15 -24.48 -9.37 -12.30
CA MET A 15 -24.42 -8.97 -10.90
C MET A 15 -23.74 -10.11 -10.13
N LEU A 16 -22.41 -10.17 -10.20
CA LEU A 16 -21.64 -10.82 -9.16
C LEU A 16 -21.55 -9.81 -8.03
N ILE A 17 -22.46 -9.97 -7.06
CA ILE A 17 -22.34 -9.37 -5.75
C ILE A 17 -21.12 -10.02 -5.09
N PHE A 18 -19.94 -9.48 -5.38
CA PHE A 18 -18.77 -9.72 -4.57
C PHE A 18 -18.83 -8.76 -3.39
N SER A 19 -19.00 -9.33 -2.20
CA SER A 19 -18.71 -8.69 -0.93
C SER A 19 -17.23 -8.30 -0.89
N ASN A 20 -16.88 -7.14 -1.46
CA ASN A 20 -15.55 -6.56 -1.39
C ASN A 20 -15.44 -5.67 -0.15
N ASN A 21 -15.28 -6.32 1.01
CA ASN A 21 -14.63 -5.65 2.13
C ASN A 21 -13.17 -5.45 1.74
N ASN A 22 -12.86 -4.33 1.08
CA ASN A 22 -11.48 -3.88 1.00
C ASN A 22 -11.04 -3.50 2.41
N LEU A 23 -10.41 -4.46 3.06
CA LEU A 23 -9.78 -4.26 4.34
C LEU A 23 -8.47 -3.49 4.06
N TYR A 24 -8.49 -2.19 4.35
CA TYR A 24 -7.35 -1.27 4.22
C TYR A 24 -6.66 -1.10 5.58
N ALA A 25 -5.32 -1.07 5.62
CA ALA A 25 -4.47 -1.10 6.82
C ALA A 25 -5.14 -1.77 7.99
N HIS A 26 -5.11 -3.10 7.94
CA HIS A 26 -5.71 -3.98 8.93
C HIS A 26 -5.23 -3.63 10.34
N ASN A 27 -4.04 -3.03 10.44
CA ASN A 27 -3.40 -2.68 11.70
C ASN A 27 -3.77 -1.29 12.24
N PHE A 28 -4.29 -0.37 11.42
CA PHE A 28 -4.60 1.01 11.83
C PHE A 28 -6.09 1.35 11.72
N TYR A 29 -6.57 2.19 12.64
CA TYR A 29 -7.90 2.78 12.55
C TYR A 29 -7.96 3.72 11.34
N GLN A 30 -8.83 3.39 10.38
CA GLN A 30 -9.00 4.14 9.14
C GLN A 30 -10.07 5.20 9.30
N ASN A 31 -9.85 6.40 8.75
CA ASN A 31 -10.91 7.38 8.57
C ASN A 31 -11.48 7.29 7.13
N GLN A 32 -12.61 7.96 6.88
CA GLN A 32 -13.27 7.86 5.57
C GLN A 32 -12.43 8.51 4.47
N ASP A 33 -11.76 9.61 4.76
CA ASP A 33 -10.92 10.32 3.79
C ASP A 33 -9.72 9.47 3.38
N SER A 34 -9.06 8.76 4.31
CA SER A 34 -7.94 7.88 3.99
C SER A 34 -8.36 6.74 3.06
N LYS A 35 -9.52 6.12 3.30
CA LYS A 35 -10.07 5.11 2.39
C LYS A 35 -10.39 5.68 1.02
N PHE A 36 -11.06 6.84 0.98
CA PHE A 36 -11.47 7.49 -0.25
C PHE A 36 -10.28 7.90 -1.12
N PHE A 37 -9.29 8.57 -0.53
CA PHE A 37 -8.12 9.02 -1.28
C PHE A 37 -7.17 7.87 -1.65
N THR A 38 -7.15 6.77 -0.90
CA THR A 38 -6.53 5.53 -1.37
C THR A 38 -7.19 5.01 -2.65
N LEU A 39 -8.52 5.01 -2.74
CA LEU A 39 -9.22 4.61 -3.97
C LEU A 39 -8.84 5.51 -5.15
N ILE A 40 -8.79 6.82 -4.94
CA ILE A 40 -8.37 7.78 -5.98
C ILE A 40 -6.94 7.46 -6.45
N LYS A 41 -6.02 7.17 -5.52
CA LYS A 41 -4.64 6.84 -5.87
C LYS A 41 -4.50 5.51 -6.61
N GLN A 42 -5.26 4.48 -6.23
CA GLN A 42 -5.32 3.23 -7.00
C GLN A 42 -5.87 3.49 -8.40
N PHE A 43 -6.94 4.29 -8.52
CA PHE A 43 -7.52 4.64 -9.82
C PHE A 43 -6.52 5.38 -10.72
N GLU A 44 -5.80 6.36 -10.17
CA GLU A 44 -4.73 7.10 -10.86
C GLU A 44 -3.65 6.15 -11.40
N VAL A 45 -3.22 5.18 -10.57
CA VAL A 45 -2.25 4.16 -10.96
C VAL A 45 -2.75 3.30 -12.12
N GLU A 46 -3.95 2.73 -12.01
CA GLU A 46 -4.51 1.85 -13.03
C GLU A 46 -4.78 2.59 -14.34
N ASN A 47 -5.26 3.83 -14.27
CA ASN A 47 -5.49 4.65 -15.46
C ASN A 47 -4.19 5.02 -16.17
N THR A 48 -3.12 5.28 -15.40
CA THR A 48 -1.77 5.54 -15.94
C THR A 48 -1.20 4.30 -16.62
N LEU A 49 -1.30 3.13 -15.98
CA LEU A 49 -0.83 1.86 -16.54
C LEU A 49 -1.62 1.47 -17.79
N ALA A 50 -2.95 1.63 -17.77
CA ALA A 50 -3.80 1.42 -18.93
C ALA A 50 -3.31 2.25 -20.12
N SER A 51 -3.08 3.55 -19.91
CA SER A 51 -2.59 4.47 -20.94
C SER A 51 -1.19 4.11 -21.44
N PHE A 52 -0.29 3.74 -20.55
CA PHE A 52 1.08 3.34 -20.88
C PHE A 52 1.10 2.05 -21.71
N ASP A 53 0.31 1.04 -21.33
CA ASP A 53 0.30 -0.25 -22.02
C ASP A 53 -0.48 -0.25 -23.34
N LEU A 54 -1.26 0.79 -23.65
CA LEU A 54 -2.00 0.86 -24.92
C LEU A 54 -1.08 0.69 -26.15
N THR A 55 0.16 1.17 -26.05
CA THR A 55 1.16 1.10 -27.11
C THR A 55 2.11 -0.09 -26.99
N ILE A 56 2.23 -0.69 -25.81
CA ILE A 56 3.19 -1.77 -25.51
C ILE A 56 2.50 -3.14 -25.50
N ASN A 57 1.40 -3.27 -24.76
CA ASN A 57 0.63 -4.50 -24.64
C ASN A 57 -0.86 -4.20 -24.41
N LYS A 58 -1.63 -4.21 -25.50
CA LYS A 58 -3.07 -3.92 -25.49
C LYS A 58 -3.88 -4.82 -24.53
N SER A 59 -3.45 -6.05 -24.28
CA SER A 59 -4.13 -6.95 -23.35
C SER A 59 -3.93 -6.50 -21.89
N ASN A 60 -2.71 -6.09 -21.52
CA ASN A 60 -2.46 -5.51 -20.20
C ASN A 60 -3.21 -4.18 -20.06
N ALA A 61 -3.16 -3.33 -21.09
CA ALA A 61 -3.89 -2.07 -21.12
C ALA A 61 -5.39 -2.23 -20.84
N PHE A 62 -6.02 -3.21 -21.51
CA PHE A 62 -7.42 -3.54 -21.30
C PHE A 62 -7.70 -4.04 -19.88
N THR A 63 -6.78 -4.81 -19.30
CA THR A 63 -6.93 -5.31 -17.93
C THR A 63 -6.81 -4.18 -16.90
N HIS A 64 -5.83 -3.29 -17.07
CA HIS A 64 -5.69 -2.07 -16.25
C HIS A 64 -6.90 -1.14 -16.40
N SER A 65 -7.43 -0.97 -17.61
CA SER A 65 -8.67 -0.20 -17.85
C SER A 65 -9.85 -0.78 -17.08
N LYS A 66 -10.02 -2.10 -17.06
CA LYS A 66 -11.07 -2.76 -16.25
C LYS A 66 -10.89 -2.54 -14.76
N LYS A 67 -9.65 -2.60 -14.25
CA LYS A 67 -9.35 -2.29 -12.84
C LYS A 67 -9.69 -0.83 -12.52
N ALA A 68 -9.33 0.11 -13.40
CA ALA A 68 -9.68 1.52 -13.28
C ALA A 68 -11.21 1.72 -13.23
N ASP A 69 -11.98 1.07 -14.12
CA ASP A 69 -13.44 1.14 -14.11
C ASP A 69 -14.05 0.61 -12.81
N MET A 70 -13.53 -0.51 -12.29
CA MET A 70 -13.96 -1.06 -11.00
C MET A 70 -13.69 -0.08 -9.86
N LEU A 71 -12.52 0.56 -9.84
CA LEU A 71 -12.18 1.57 -8.84
C LEU A 71 -13.03 2.83 -8.97
N PHE A 72 -13.31 3.27 -10.19
CA PHE A 72 -14.20 4.42 -10.45
C PHE A 72 -15.61 4.17 -9.91
N ASN A 73 -16.18 2.99 -10.15
CA ASN A 73 -17.48 2.64 -9.59
C ASN A 73 -17.49 2.66 -8.06
N ARG A 74 -16.39 2.24 -7.42
CA ARG A 74 -16.24 2.30 -5.96
C ARG A 74 -16.11 3.74 -5.46
N ILE A 75 -15.36 4.58 -6.16
CA ILE A 75 -15.23 6.02 -5.89
C ILE A 75 -16.61 6.70 -5.93
N VAL A 76 -17.40 6.44 -6.99
CA VAL A 76 -18.77 6.98 -7.13
C VAL A 76 -19.70 6.46 -6.03
N SER A 77 -19.56 5.20 -5.61
CA SER A 77 -20.34 4.66 -4.49
C SER A 77 -19.97 5.29 -3.13
N PHE A 78 -18.73 5.79 -3.00
CA PHE A 78 -18.24 6.43 -1.78
C PHE A 78 -18.68 7.90 -1.69
N LYS A 79 -18.74 8.60 -2.83
CA LYS A 79 -19.08 10.01 -2.96
C LYS A 79 -20.02 10.22 -4.15
N SER A 80 -21.29 10.49 -3.86
CA SER A 80 -22.36 10.61 -4.86
C SER A 80 -22.26 11.86 -5.75
N ASP A 81 -21.39 12.82 -5.41
CA ASP A 81 -21.15 14.05 -6.18
C ASP A 81 -20.20 13.84 -7.36
N ILE A 82 -19.74 12.62 -7.61
CA ILE A 82 -18.88 12.26 -8.74
C ILE A 82 -19.75 11.77 -9.89
N HIS A 83 -19.76 12.54 -10.98
CA HIS A 83 -20.48 12.19 -12.19
C HIS A 83 -19.57 11.39 -13.13
N LYS A 84 -20.17 10.57 -14.01
CA LYS A 84 -19.43 9.68 -14.95
C LYS A 84 -18.40 10.38 -15.86
N ASN A 85 -18.50 11.71 -16.01
CA ASN A 85 -17.63 12.50 -16.89
C ASN A 85 -16.58 13.33 -16.12
N SER A 86 -16.51 13.25 -14.79
CA SER A 86 -15.48 13.95 -14.01
C SER A 86 -14.29 13.04 -13.74
N ASN A 87 -13.07 13.52 -14.00
CA ASN A 87 -11.85 12.86 -13.53
C ASN A 87 -11.74 13.05 -12.00
N PRO A 88 -11.88 11.99 -11.19
CA PRO A 88 -11.84 12.13 -9.74
C PRO A 88 -10.45 12.56 -9.25
N VAL A 89 -9.38 12.29 -9.99
CA VAL A 89 -8.03 12.73 -9.62
C VAL A 89 -7.95 14.25 -9.61
N ASP A 90 -8.37 14.89 -10.71
CA ASP A 90 -8.32 16.34 -10.85
C ASP A 90 -9.28 17.03 -9.88
N LYS A 91 -10.49 16.48 -9.73
CA LYS A 91 -11.54 17.06 -8.87
C LYS A 91 -11.11 17.14 -7.39
N TYR A 92 -10.40 16.12 -6.90
CA TYR A 92 -10.03 16.04 -5.48
C TYR A 92 -8.57 16.40 -5.20
N ALA A 93 -7.79 16.82 -6.21
CA ALA A 93 -6.39 17.20 -6.03
C ALA A 93 -6.20 18.33 -5.00
N ALA A 94 -7.03 19.37 -5.03
CA ALA A 94 -6.97 20.46 -4.06
C ALA A 94 -7.42 20.03 -2.66
N ILE A 95 -8.40 19.12 -2.56
CA ILE A 95 -8.87 18.62 -1.26
C ILE A 95 -7.79 17.73 -0.61
N PHE A 96 -7.00 17.04 -1.43
CA PHE A 96 -5.89 16.22 -0.95
C PHE A 96 -4.84 17.02 -0.18
N THR A 97 -4.49 18.22 -0.66
CA THR A 97 -3.47 19.06 -0.01
C THR A 97 -3.91 19.50 1.39
N ASP A 98 -5.21 19.69 1.59
CA ASP A 98 -5.80 20.16 2.85
C ASP A 98 -6.00 19.05 3.89
N LEU A 99 -5.75 17.78 3.53
CA LEU A 99 -5.83 16.68 4.48
C LEU A 99 -4.79 16.83 5.59
N ASN A 100 -5.17 16.47 6.82
CA ASN A 100 -4.23 16.42 7.93
C ASN A 100 -3.16 15.33 7.73
N LEU A 101 -2.00 15.53 8.35
CA LEU A 101 -0.84 14.64 8.21
C LEU A 101 -1.14 13.19 8.59
N THR A 102 -1.92 12.96 9.64
CA THR A 102 -2.34 11.61 10.07
C THR A 102 -3.12 10.90 8.97
N THR A 103 -4.01 11.61 8.28
CA THR A 103 -4.80 11.06 7.16
C THR A 103 -3.90 10.73 5.97
N LYS A 104 -2.95 11.63 5.62
CA LYS A 104 -1.96 11.38 4.57
C LYS A 104 -1.06 10.18 4.91
N ALA A 105 -0.67 10.02 6.18
CA ALA A 105 0.07 8.85 6.65
C ALA A 105 -0.74 7.55 6.59
N LEU A 106 -2.06 7.59 6.85
CA LEU A 106 -2.94 6.44 6.65
C LEU A 106 -3.07 6.06 5.16
N ILE A 107 -3.14 7.05 4.26
CA ILE A 107 -3.12 6.81 2.81
C ILE A 107 -1.79 6.13 2.43
N ALA A 108 -0.67 6.57 2.99
CA ALA A 108 0.64 5.95 2.77
C ALA A 108 0.68 4.48 3.24
N ALA A 109 0.15 4.18 4.43
CA ALA A 109 0.01 2.79 4.90
C ALA A 109 -0.81 1.94 3.92
N ASN A 110 -1.96 2.46 3.47
CA ASN A 110 -2.83 1.75 2.54
C ASN A 110 -2.17 1.49 1.18
N LEU A 111 -1.34 2.40 0.69
CA LEU A 111 -0.59 2.19 -0.56
C LEU A 111 0.51 1.13 -0.40
N ALA A 112 1.14 1.04 0.77
CA ALA A 112 2.12 -0.02 1.06
C ALA A 112 1.44 -1.40 1.10
N ASP A 113 0.30 -1.51 1.78
CA ASP A 113 -0.53 -2.72 1.80
C ASP A 113 -0.93 -3.17 0.39
N GLU A 114 -1.45 -2.25 -0.42
CA GLU A 114 -1.97 -2.61 -1.74
C GLU A 114 -0.84 -2.96 -2.70
N SER A 115 0.34 -2.33 -2.56
CA SER A 115 1.55 -2.76 -3.26
C SER A 115 1.94 -4.19 -2.87
N LEU A 116 1.95 -4.55 -1.58
CA LEU A 116 2.24 -5.91 -1.10
C LEU A 116 1.21 -6.93 -1.58
N LYS A 117 -0.08 -6.59 -1.52
CA LYS A 117 -1.17 -7.47 -1.97
C LYS A 117 -1.06 -7.75 -3.46
N GLU A 118 -0.90 -6.71 -4.28
CA GLU A 118 -0.73 -6.84 -5.73
C GLU A 118 0.56 -7.62 -6.08
N TYR A 119 1.62 -7.46 -5.28
CA TYR A 119 2.85 -8.26 -5.41
C TYR A 119 2.62 -9.74 -5.13
N GLY A 120 1.84 -10.06 -4.09
CA GLY A 120 1.42 -11.43 -3.80
C GLY A 120 0.62 -12.04 -4.95
N LEU A 121 -0.38 -11.31 -5.46
CA LEU A 121 -1.19 -11.72 -6.61
C LEU A 121 -0.33 -11.95 -7.85
N SER A 122 0.68 -11.10 -8.09
CA SER A 122 1.57 -11.26 -9.25
C SER A 122 2.38 -12.54 -9.24
N HIS A 123 2.62 -13.11 -8.06
CA HIS A 123 3.33 -14.38 -7.86
C HIS A 123 2.39 -15.60 -7.83
N GLY A 124 1.10 -15.38 -8.10
CA GLY A 124 0.07 -16.41 -8.20
C GLY A 124 -0.53 -16.80 -6.86
N LEU A 125 -0.44 -15.94 -5.84
CA LEU A 125 -1.35 -16.06 -4.71
C LEU A 125 -2.78 -15.77 -5.16
N ASP A 126 -3.74 -16.47 -4.59
CA ASP A 126 -5.15 -16.09 -4.73
C ASP A 126 -5.48 -14.86 -3.86
N SER A 127 -6.71 -14.33 -4.01
CA SER A 127 -7.14 -13.14 -3.27
C SER A 127 -7.10 -13.30 -1.76
N ASN A 128 -7.38 -14.49 -1.22
CA ASN A 128 -7.39 -14.75 0.22
C ASN A 128 -5.96 -14.84 0.76
N GLN A 129 -5.08 -15.53 0.04
CA GLN A 129 -3.66 -15.63 0.36
C GLN A 129 -2.99 -14.25 0.31
N ALA A 130 -3.21 -13.48 -0.75
CA ALA A 130 -2.68 -12.13 -0.88
C ALA A 130 -3.20 -11.19 0.21
N SER A 131 -4.48 -11.31 0.59
CA SER A 131 -5.03 -10.53 1.70
C SER A 131 -4.45 -10.95 3.06
N SER A 132 -4.10 -12.22 3.23
CA SER A 132 -3.46 -12.71 4.46
C SER A 132 -2.07 -12.11 4.70
N LEU A 133 -1.40 -11.61 3.65
CA LEU A 133 -0.13 -10.89 3.77
C LEU A 133 -0.28 -9.57 4.52
N LEU A 134 -1.49 -9.00 4.62
CA LEU A 134 -1.72 -7.70 5.26
C LEU A 134 -1.84 -7.82 6.79
N ASN A 135 -1.98 -9.06 7.29
CA ASN A 135 -2.11 -9.34 8.70
C ASN A 135 -0.74 -9.21 9.38
N MET A 136 -0.61 -8.20 10.22
CA MET A 136 0.54 -8.05 11.11
C MET A 136 0.04 -7.99 12.55
N SER A 137 0.69 -8.72 13.44
CA SER A 137 0.32 -8.65 14.85
C SER A 137 0.70 -7.28 15.43
N VAL A 138 -0.16 -6.73 16.29
CA VAL A 138 0.17 -5.54 17.10
C VAL A 138 1.46 -5.76 17.90
N GLY A 139 1.73 -6.99 18.32
CA GLY A 139 2.97 -7.39 18.98
C GLY A 139 4.21 -7.16 18.11
N MET A 140 4.14 -7.34 16.78
CA MET A 140 5.25 -7.03 15.87
C MET A 140 5.55 -5.53 15.83
N ILE A 141 4.51 -4.69 15.80
CA ILE A 141 4.66 -3.22 15.85
C ILE A 141 5.28 -2.78 17.19
N MET A 142 4.81 -3.34 18.30
CA MET A 142 5.25 -2.93 19.64
C MET A 142 6.64 -3.46 20.03
N ASN A 143 7.01 -4.67 19.58
CA ASN A 143 8.32 -5.26 19.90
C ASN A 143 9.48 -4.60 19.14
N MET A 144 9.24 -3.98 17.98
CA MET A 144 10.27 -3.18 17.29
C MET A 144 10.65 -1.90 18.04
N ASN A 145 9.77 -1.40 18.93
CA ASN A 145 10.05 -0.23 19.76
C ASN A 145 10.96 -0.52 20.97
N LYS A 146 11.26 -1.80 21.25
CA LYS A 146 12.08 -2.21 22.41
C LYS A 146 13.57 -2.35 22.10
N LEU A 147 13.99 -2.29 20.83
CA LEU A 147 15.42 -2.36 20.50
C LEU A 147 16.05 -0.97 20.63
N PRO A 148 17.09 -0.79 21.48
CA PRO A 148 17.86 0.43 21.49
C PRO A 148 18.54 0.58 20.12
N ILE A 149 18.56 1.82 19.61
CA ILE A 149 19.40 2.22 18.48
C ILE A 149 20.85 1.99 18.91
N VAL A 150 21.43 0.84 18.59
CA VAL A 150 22.87 0.64 18.68
C VAL A 150 23.47 1.27 17.42
N ASN A 151 24.18 2.37 17.61
CA ASN A 151 25.04 2.97 16.59
C ASN A 151 25.97 1.87 16.05
N MET A 152 25.82 1.50 14.79
CA MET A 152 26.81 0.70 14.08
C MET A 152 27.98 1.61 13.69
N THR A 153 28.92 1.75 14.61
CA THR A 153 30.31 2.09 14.30
C THR A 153 31.15 0.90 14.73
N ASP A 154 31.83 0.28 13.75
CA ASP A 154 32.86 -0.77 13.84
C ASP A 154 32.64 -1.91 14.85
N ASP A 155 32.49 -3.14 14.34
CA ASP A 155 33.65 -4.03 14.29
C ASP A 155 33.34 -5.38 13.63
N THR A 156 34.31 -5.85 12.86
CA THR A 156 34.37 -7.18 12.26
C THR A 156 34.50 -8.27 13.32
N SER A 157 33.44 -9.05 13.58
CA SER A 157 33.61 -10.43 14.05
C SER A 157 32.38 -11.29 13.82
N ARG A 158 32.64 -12.45 13.20
CA ARG A 158 31.77 -13.60 13.01
C ARG A 158 30.99 -13.97 14.28
N LEU A 159 29.66 -14.07 14.18
CA LEU A 159 28.77 -14.97 14.91
C LEU A 159 27.48 -15.12 14.07
N GLY A 160 26.95 -16.34 14.00
CA GLY A 160 25.97 -16.79 13.00
C GLY A 160 24.59 -16.11 13.07
N PRO A 161 23.65 -16.49 12.18
CA PRO A 161 22.29 -15.95 12.22
C PRO A 161 21.60 -16.50 13.46
N ASP A 162 21.63 -15.73 14.54
CA ASP A 162 20.83 -16.02 15.72
C ASP A 162 19.36 -16.01 15.31
N LYS A 163 18.78 -17.21 15.42
CA LYS A 163 17.40 -17.52 15.12
C LYS A 163 16.48 -16.56 15.86
N ILE A 164 15.76 -15.74 15.11
CA ILE A 164 14.61 -15.00 15.58
C ILE A 164 13.65 -16.02 16.25
N PRO A 165 13.11 -15.74 17.45
CA PRO A 165 12.21 -16.66 18.13
C PRO A 165 10.99 -16.92 17.24
N SER A 166 10.73 -18.19 16.96
CA SER A 166 9.53 -18.66 16.26
C SER A 166 8.27 -18.18 16.99
N ILE A 167 7.50 -17.32 16.31
CA ILE A 167 6.26 -16.73 16.79
C ILE A 167 5.12 -17.77 16.66
N PRO A 168 4.28 -17.99 17.70
CA PRO A 168 3.05 -18.74 17.55
C PRO A 168 2.00 -17.83 16.90
N GLY A 169 1.80 -17.99 15.59
CA GLY A 169 0.81 -17.24 14.82
C GLY A 169 0.61 -17.86 13.44
N ASN A 170 -0.59 -18.36 13.20
CA ASN A 170 -1.16 -18.82 11.92
C ASN A 170 -0.18 -19.57 10.99
N HIS A 171 -0.07 -20.90 11.13
CA HIS A 171 0.75 -21.78 10.29
C HIS A 171 0.66 -21.51 8.78
N SER A 172 -0.43 -20.90 8.30
CA SER A 172 -0.63 -20.52 6.90
C SER A 172 0.28 -19.39 6.39
N LEU A 173 0.65 -18.37 7.18
CA LEU A 173 1.43 -17.23 6.66
C LEU A 173 2.92 -17.57 6.54
N ASN A 174 3.49 -18.23 7.55
CA ASN A 174 4.88 -18.67 7.51
C ASN A 174 5.11 -19.66 6.36
N ASP A 175 4.14 -20.56 6.11
CA ASP A 175 4.19 -21.45 4.94
C ASP A 175 4.17 -20.65 3.64
N LEU A 176 3.28 -19.65 3.51
CA LEU A 176 3.25 -18.76 2.33
C LEU A 176 4.58 -18.03 2.11
N LEU A 177 5.18 -17.43 3.14
CA LEU A 177 6.42 -16.67 3.00
C LEU A 177 7.64 -17.56 2.73
N SER A 178 7.62 -18.81 3.21
CA SER A 178 8.70 -19.79 2.99
C SER A 178 8.72 -20.39 1.57
N ARG A 179 7.62 -20.23 0.81
CA ARG A 179 7.54 -20.73 -0.57
C ARG A 179 8.36 -19.86 -1.50
N ASN A 180 9.02 -20.54 -2.45
CA ASN A 180 9.89 -19.91 -3.41
C ASN A 180 9.10 -19.30 -4.59
N TYR A 181 8.48 -18.15 -4.37
CA TYR A 181 7.80 -17.36 -5.39
C TYR A 181 8.80 -16.49 -6.16
N LYS A 182 9.58 -17.08 -7.08
CA LYS A 182 10.56 -16.32 -7.89
C LYS A 182 10.01 -15.76 -9.19
N ASP A 183 8.97 -16.37 -9.74
CA ASP A 183 8.46 -16.01 -11.05
C ASP A 183 7.23 -15.12 -10.95
N VAL A 184 7.25 -14.00 -11.68
CA VAL A 184 6.05 -13.19 -11.92
C VAL A 184 5.13 -13.97 -12.86
N LYS A 185 4.00 -14.42 -12.31
CA LYS A 185 2.96 -15.17 -13.04
C LYS A 185 1.92 -14.26 -13.67
N ILE A 186 1.61 -13.12 -13.03
CA ILE A 186 0.59 -12.17 -13.49
C ILE A 186 1.20 -10.78 -13.59
N LYS A 187 1.65 -10.44 -14.81
CA LYS A 187 2.36 -9.18 -15.11
C LYS A 187 1.58 -7.93 -14.73
N VAL A 188 0.27 -7.90 -14.98
CA VAL A 188 -0.61 -6.76 -14.65
C VAL A 188 -0.56 -6.43 -13.15
N ASN A 189 -0.61 -7.44 -12.27
CA ASN A 189 -0.52 -7.23 -10.83
C ASN A 189 0.89 -6.76 -10.40
N TYR A 190 1.94 -7.25 -11.06
CA TYR A 190 3.31 -6.78 -10.81
C TYR A 190 3.46 -5.29 -11.18
N GLU A 191 2.96 -4.89 -12.35
CA GLU A 191 2.94 -3.50 -12.82
C GLU A 191 2.17 -2.59 -11.85
N THR A 192 1.01 -3.09 -11.38
CA THR A 192 0.21 -2.42 -10.35
C THR A 192 1.02 -2.21 -9.06
N SER A 193 1.63 -3.28 -8.54
CA SER A 193 2.43 -3.24 -7.31
C SER A 193 3.60 -2.26 -7.41
N THR A 194 4.36 -2.30 -8.51
CA THR A 194 5.47 -1.38 -8.78
C THR A 194 5.00 0.07 -8.83
N MET A 195 3.89 0.35 -9.51
CA MET A 195 3.39 1.72 -9.64
C MET A 195 2.79 2.25 -8.32
N LEU A 196 2.16 1.39 -7.51
CA LEU A 196 1.70 1.74 -6.16
C LEU A 196 2.89 2.09 -5.23
N ALA A 197 3.97 1.32 -5.26
CA ALA A 197 5.18 1.63 -4.50
C ALA A 197 5.80 2.98 -4.91
N LYS A 198 5.78 3.30 -6.22
CA LYS A 198 6.21 4.61 -6.74
C LYS A 198 5.28 5.73 -6.27
N SER A 199 3.96 5.50 -6.31
CA SER A 199 2.96 6.46 -5.80
C SER A 199 3.14 6.73 -4.30
N LEU A 200 3.43 5.69 -3.51
CA LEU A 200 3.77 5.83 -2.09
C LEU A 200 5.02 6.70 -1.89
N LYS A 201 6.08 6.47 -2.66
CA LYS A 201 7.30 7.30 -2.60
C LYS A 201 7.00 8.75 -2.94
N MET A 202 6.24 9.00 -3.99
CA MET A 202 5.85 10.37 -4.38
C MET A 202 5.01 11.03 -3.28
N LEU A 203 4.05 10.32 -2.69
CA LEU A 203 3.25 10.81 -1.57
C LEU A 203 4.13 11.19 -0.38
N PHE A 204 5.05 10.29 0.01
CA PHE A 204 5.96 10.54 1.12
C PHE A 204 6.80 11.80 0.87
N SER A 205 7.49 11.88 -0.27
CA SER A 205 8.39 13.00 -0.57
C SER A 205 7.67 14.35 -0.64
N LYS A 206 6.44 14.38 -1.19
CA LYS A 206 5.69 15.63 -1.34
C LYS A 206 5.00 16.08 -0.05
N GLU A 207 4.47 15.14 0.73
CA GLU A 207 3.50 15.46 1.77
C GLU A 207 3.94 15.12 3.20
N LEU A 208 4.88 14.18 3.37
CA LEU A 208 5.21 13.62 4.69
C LEU A 208 6.67 13.86 5.10
N GLN A 209 7.60 13.86 4.14
CA GLN A 209 9.04 13.87 4.40
C GLN A 209 9.51 15.08 5.23
N ASN A 210 8.88 16.24 5.04
CA ASN A 210 9.21 17.48 5.74
C ASN A 210 8.16 17.86 6.79
N ALA A 211 7.37 16.90 7.27
CA ALA A 211 6.35 17.14 8.28
C ALA A 211 6.95 17.75 9.55
N ASN A 212 6.33 18.81 10.06
CA ASN A 212 6.70 19.39 11.37
C ASN A 212 6.12 18.51 12.49
N LEU A 213 6.95 17.60 13.02
CA LEU A 213 6.54 16.65 14.05
C LEU A 213 6.81 17.22 15.45
N GLN A 214 5.80 17.16 16.30
CA GLN A 214 5.87 17.52 17.72
C GLN A 214 5.65 16.29 18.60
N ASN A 215 6.03 16.39 19.88
CA ASN A 215 5.77 15.36 20.89
C ASN A 215 4.29 14.92 20.81
N SER A 216 4.02 13.62 20.85
CA SER A 216 2.63 13.20 21.05
C SER A 216 2.17 13.51 22.48
N SER A 217 0.88 13.70 22.65
CA SER A 217 0.23 13.88 23.95
C SER A 217 -0.36 12.56 24.43
N GLY A 218 -0.37 12.32 25.74
CA GLY A 218 -1.04 11.16 26.36
C GLY A 218 -0.23 10.53 27.49
N LEU A 219 -0.69 9.38 27.97
CA LEU A 219 -0.06 8.62 29.06
C LEU A 219 1.35 8.09 28.72
N MET A 220 1.65 7.92 27.44
CA MET A 220 2.97 7.52 26.95
C MET A 220 3.31 8.36 25.71
N PRO A 221 3.83 9.58 25.89
CA PRO A 221 4.16 10.46 24.78
C PRO A 221 5.37 9.93 24.00
N ILE A 222 5.31 10.01 22.67
CA ILE A 222 6.40 9.70 21.75
C ILE A 222 7.19 10.99 21.53
N PRO A 223 8.48 11.05 21.93
CA PRO A 223 9.30 12.25 21.78
C PRO A 223 9.52 12.65 20.32
N THR A 224 9.60 13.95 20.04
CA THR A 224 9.86 14.51 18.70
C THR A 224 11.09 13.88 18.04
N SER A 225 12.19 13.67 18.78
CA SER A 225 13.40 13.04 18.26
C SER A 225 13.15 11.62 17.73
N MET A 226 12.37 10.82 18.46
CA MET A 226 11.97 9.47 18.02
C MET A 226 11.09 9.53 16.77
N LYS A 227 10.16 10.49 16.71
CA LYS A 227 9.30 10.69 15.54
C LYS A 227 10.09 11.11 14.29
N ILE A 228 11.09 11.99 14.44
CA ILE A 228 11.98 12.41 13.35
C ILE A 228 12.82 11.23 12.83
N ASN A 229 13.37 10.41 13.73
CA ASN A 229 14.11 9.21 13.34
C ASN A 229 13.20 8.22 12.59
N ALA A 230 12.00 7.95 13.13
CA ALA A 230 11.02 7.11 12.45
C ALA A 230 10.63 7.66 11.07
N LEU A 231 10.52 8.99 10.91
CA LEU A 231 10.23 9.60 9.60
C LEU A 231 11.37 9.38 8.59
N LYS A 232 12.63 9.47 9.04
CA LYS A 232 13.80 9.17 8.21
C LYS A 232 13.82 7.69 7.80
N ASP A 233 13.60 6.80 8.77
CA ASP A 233 13.62 5.35 8.55
C ASP A 233 12.44 4.89 7.68
N LEU A 234 11.29 5.57 7.78
CA LEU A 234 10.16 5.40 6.85
C LEU A 234 10.58 5.67 5.41
N GLY A 235 11.27 6.80 5.16
CA GLY A 235 11.78 7.13 3.82
C GLY A 235 12.69 6.04 3.26
N GLN A 236 13.62 5.52 4.08
CA GLN A 236 14.48 4.41 3.70
C GLN A 236 13.70 3.11 3.43
N GLY A 237 12.69 2.80 4.25
CA GLY A 237 11.81 1.65 4.05
C GLY A 237 11.04 1.74 2.73
N ILE A 238 10.55 2.93 2.36
CA ILE A 238 9.85 3.16 1.09
C ILE A 238 10.81 3.03 -0.11
N ASP A 239 12.05 3.51 0.02
CA ASP A 239 13.07 3.31 -1.01
C ASP A 239 13.42 1.83 -1.21
N LYS A 240 13.57 1.09 -0.11
CA LYS A 240 13.79 -0.37 -0.15
C LYS A 240 12.60 -1.09 -0.76
N LEU A 241 11.36 -0.70 -0.45
CA LEU A 241 10.17 -1.29 -1.05
C LEU A 241 10.20 -1.11 -2.58
N ASN A 242 10.45 0.12 -3.04
CA ASN A 242 10.56 0.41 -4.46
C ASN A 242 11.66 -0.44 -5.12
N LEU A 243 12.84 -0.54 -4.51
CA LEU A 243 13.91 -1.37 -5.05
C LEU A 243 13.51 -2.86 -5.10
N ALA A 244 12.98 -3.39 -4.00
CA ALA A 244 12.60 -4.79 -3.86
C ALA A 244 11.54 -5.21 -4.88
N VAL A 245 10.47 -4.43 -5.04
CA VAL A 245 9.44 -4.73 -6.05
C VAL A 245 9.98 -4.60 -7.47
N ASN A 246 10.85 -3.63 -7.78
CA ASN A 246 11.40 -3.47 -9.13
C ASN A 246 12.38 -4.58 -9.53
N ARG A 247 13.14 -5.13 -8.57
CA ARG A 247 14.10 -6.22 -8.81
C ARG A 247 13.50 -7.61 -8.68
N ASN A 248 12.19 -7.69 -8.49
CA ASN A 248 11.47 -8.94 -8.26
C ASN A 248 12.06 -9.74 -7.08
N SER A 249 12.23 -9.08 -5.93
CA SER A 249 12.66 -9.71 -4.67
C SER A 249 11.72 -10.81 -4.19
N SER A 250 12.15 -11.60 -3.20
CA SER A 250 11.24 -12.59 -2.60
C SER A 250 10.02 -11.92 -1.95
N LEU A 251 8.90 -12.65 -1.90
CA LEU A 251 7.70 -12.20 -1.23
C LEU A 251 7.95 -11.88 0.24
N GLU A 252 8.77 -12.69 0.92
CA GLU A 252 9.21 -12.46 2.30
C GLU A 252 9.93 -11.12 2.47
N GLU A 253 10.83 -10.77 1.55
CA GLU A 253 11.55 -9.49 1.62
C GLU A 253 10.58 -8.30 1.51
N VAL A 254 9.67 -8.34 0.53
CA VAL A 254 8.67 -7.27 0.34
C VAL A 254 7.74 -7.17 1.54
N TYR A 255 7.28 -8.31 2.08
CA TYR A 255 6.50 -8.38 3.32
C TYR A 255 7.24 -7.76 4.50
N ASN A 256 8.51 -8.13 4.72
CA ASN A 256 9.33 -7.64 5.83
C ASN A 256 9.64 -6.15 5.71
N ILE A 257 9.72 -5.59 4.51
CA ILE A 257 9.86 -4.15 4.32
C ILE A 257 8.57 -3.43 4.74
N VAL A 258 7.41 -3.89 4.25
CA VAL A 258 6.12 -3.26 4.56
C VAL A 258 5.80 -3.33 6.06
N HIS A 259 5.90 -4.52 6.64
CA HIS A 259 5.53 -4.76 8.04
C HIS A 259 6.65 -4.47 9.04
N GLY A 260 7.91 -4.57 8.65
CA GLY A 260 9.04 -4.32 9.54
C GLY A 260 9.63 -2.91 9.46
N GLN A 261 9.39 -2.16 8.37
CA GLN A 261 10.01 -0.85 8.17
C GLN A 261 9.01 0.26 7.86
N ILE A 262 7.92 -0.03 7.14
CA ILE A 262 6.98 1.04 6.75
C ILE A 262 5.91 1.24 7.82
N HIS A 263 5.16 0.21 8.19
CA HIS A 263 4.08 0.36 9.18
C HIS A 263 4.54 0.80 10.57
N PRO A 264 5.60 0.22 11.18
CA PRO A 264 6.05 0.65 12.50
C PRO A 264 6.52 2.11 12.50
N ASN A 265 7.20 2.55 11.43
CA ASN A 265 7.66 3.93 11.34
C ASN A 265 6.51 4.92 11.05
N LEU A 266 5.49 4.52 10.29
CA LEU A 266 4.26 5.31 10.17
C LEU A 266 3.55 5.45 11.53
N PHE A 267 3.46 4.36 12.29
CA PHE A 267 2.94 4.37 13.66
C PHE A 267 3.68 5.37 14.54
N LEU A 268 5.01 5.27 14.61
CA LEU A 268 5.86 6.12 15.45
C LEU A 268 5.82 7.59 14.99
N ALA A 269 6.06 7.86 13.72
CA ALA A 269 6.19 9.23 13.20
C ALA A 269 4.86 10.00 13.26
N PHE A 270 3.73 9.35 13.02
CA PHE A 270 2.43 10.02 12.89
C PHE A 270 1.43 9.65 14.00
N ASN A 271 1.86 8.87 14.99
CA ASN A 271 1.04 8.42 16.12
C ASN A 271 -0.27 7.77 15.64
N LEU A 272 -0.17 6.88 14.64
CA LEU A 272 -1.34 6.22 14.06
C LEU A 272 -2.00 5.32 15.12
N LYS A 273 -3.33 5.36 15.20
CA LYS A 273 -4.06 4.49 16.14
C LYS A 273 -4.11 3.07 15.61
N LEU A 274 -3.72 2.11 16.42
CA LEU A 274 -3.87 0.69 16.09
C LEU A 274 -5.34 0.27 16.20
N LYS A 275 -5.79 -0.66 15.35
CA LYS A 275 -7.01 -1.41 15.62
C LYS A 275 -6.66 -2.40 16.74
N SER A 276 -7.18 -2.21 17.95
CA SER A 276 -7.16 -3.29 18.94
C SER A 276 -8.04 -4.42 18.41
N GLU A 277 -7.56 -5.65 18.51
CA GLU A 277 -8.42 -6.84 18.37
C GLU A 277 -9.53 -6.83 19.44
#